data_AF-M6WDV2-F1
#
_entry.id   AF-M6WDV2-F1
#
_cell.length_a   1.000
_cell.length_b   1.000
_cell.length_c   1.000
_cell.angle_alpha   90.00
_cell.angle_beta   90.00
_cell.angle_gamma   90.00
#
_symmetry.space_group_name_H-M   'P 1'
#
loop_
_entity.id
_entity.type
_entity.pdbx_description
1 polymer ?
#
loop_
_entity_poly.entity_id
_entity_poly.type
_entity_poly.pdbx_seq_one_letter_code
_entity_poly.pdbx_strand_id
1 'polypeptide(L)'
;MSFLEKILNRNRGDNHVFSPEAKTFKESFAEIKDFASHISPDYPLETLPLLGKLALINPDFNQSLKRTTSLMNTGFEWEIEGVTQKTADAMILEIEEWLDTHPGITNKLMKQTALLGALSAEPVPSMDFSELETIQLIPVSRIRFKKEKVEGKNGEVRYRFAPFQLLDNGSLLPLSYNFV
;
A
#
# COMPACT_ATOMS: atom_id res chain seq x y z
N MET A 1 -28.16 46.15 28.04
CA MET A 1 -28.39 44.86 27.36
C MET A 1 -28.73 43.82 28.41
N SER A 2 -29.95 43.31 28.34
CA SER A 2 -30.56 42.42 29.35
C SER A 2 -30.10 40.96 29.14
N PHE A 3 -30.04 40.18 30.21
CA PHE A 3 -29.68 38.75 30.20
C PHE A 3 -30.52 37.91 29.22
N LEU A 4 -31.75 38.36 28.93
CA LEU A 4 -32.65 37.72 27.95
C LEU A 4 -32.23 37.94 26.49
N GLU A 5 -31.55 39.05 26.15
CA GLU A 5 -31.02 39.28 24.79
C GLU A 5 -29.82 38.37 24.47
N LYS A 6 -29.03 38.00 25.49
CA LYS A 6 -27.91 37.05 25.34
C LYS A 6 -28.36 35.61 25.07
N ILE A 7 -29.55 35.22 25.53
CA ILE A 7 -30.08 33.86 25.32
C ILE A 7 -30.69 33.73 23.92
N LEU A 8 -31.39 34.76 23.42
CA LEU A 8 -32.00 34.75 22.09
C LEU A 8 -30.96 34.75 20.96
N ASN A 9 -29.79 35.36 21.16
CA ASN A 9 -28.70 35.33 20.18
C ASN A 9 -27.86 34.03 20.19
N ARG A 10 -28.10 33.11 21.12
CA ARG A 10 -27.31 31.85 21.22
C ARG A 10 -27.83 30.74 20.30
N ASN A 11 -29.02 30.90 19.69
CA ASN A 11 -29.65 29.89 18.82
C ASN A 11 -29.60 30.22 17.32
N ARG A 12 -28.88 31.26 16.91
CA ARG A 12 -28.40 31.38 15.51
C ARG A 12 -26.97 30.90 15.44
N GLY A 13 -26.79 29.60 15.65
CA GLY A 13 -25.60 28.92 15.19
C GLY A 13 -25.69 28.82 13.68
N ASP A 14 -25.14 29.82 12.99
CA ASP A 14 -24.68 29.59 11.62
C ASP A 14 -23.67 28.45 11.70
N ASN A 15 -24.12 27.23 11.44
CA ASN A 15 -23.24 26.10 11.17
C ASN A 15 -22.60 26.35 9.81
N HIS A 16 -21.71 27.33 9.73
CA HIS A 16 -20.67 27.34 8.72
C HIS A 16 -19.73 26.18 9.05
N VAL A 17 -20.06 25.00 8.53
CA VAL A 17 -19.04 24.02 8.22
C VAL A 17 -18.16 24.72 7.19
N PHE A 18 -17.03 25.27 7.64
CA PHE A 18 -15.94 25.54 6.74
C PHE A 18 -15.57 24.19 6.14
N SER A 19 -16.09 23.88 4.95
CA SER A 19 -15.41 22.92 4.10
C SER A 19 -14.05 23.56 3.86
N PRO A 20 -12.94 23.02 4.38
CA PRO A 20 -11.65 23.48 3.87
C PRO A 20 -11.74 23.31 2.35
N GLU A 21 -11.30 24.33 1.60
CA GLU A 21 -11.16 24.22 0.16
C GLU A 21 -10.45 22.89 -0.15
N ALA A 22 -10.97 22.15 -1.13
CA ALA A 22 -10.43 20.84 -1.46
C ALA A 22 -8.95 21.01 -1.83
N LYS A 23 -8.05 20.61 -0.93
CA LYS A 23 -6.62 20.70 -1.14
C LYS A 23 -6.25 19.84 -2.33
N THR A 24 -5.40 20.37 -3.19
CA THR A 24 -4.81 19.57 -4.27
C THR A 24 -3.94 18.46 -3.68
N PHE A 25 -3.73 17.38 -4.44
CA PHE A 25 -2.80 16.32 -4.04
C PHE A 25 -1.41 16.87 -3.70
N LYS A 26 -0.95 17.88 -4.43
CA LYS A 26 0.35 18.51 -4.23
C LYS A 26 0.45 19.22 -2.87
N GLU A 27 -0.59 19.94 -2.48
CA GLU A 27 -0.67 20.63 -1.19
C GLU A 27 -0.76 19.61 -0.04
N SER A 28 -1.59 18.59 -0.20
CA SER A 28 -1.72 17.50 0.78
C SER A 28 -0.40 16.75 0.95
N PHE A 29 0.30 16.45 -0.15
CA PHE A 29 1.60 15.78 -0.12
C PHE A 29 2.68 16.65 0.52
N ALA A 30 2.68 17.96 0.26
CA ALA A 30 3.63 18.89 0.87
C ALA A 30 3.44 18.98 2.39
N GLU A 31 2.19 19.04 2.87
CA GLU A 31 1.89 19.03 4.30
C GLU A 31 2.30 17.72 4.97
N ILE A 32 2.00 16.57 4.34
CA ILE A 32 2.44 15.26 4.86
C ILE A 32 3.96 15.20 4.94
N LYS A 33 4.66 15.70 3.91
CA LYS A 33 6.11 15.73 3.87
C LYS A 33 6.69 16.65 4.96
N ASP A 34 6.11 17.83 5.15
CA ASP A 34 6.52 18.77 6.19
C ASP A 34 6.29 18.19 7.59
N PHE A 35 5.11 17.63 7.84
CA PHE A 35 4.78 16.93 9.08
C PHE A 35 5.76 15.77 9.36
N ALA A 36 6.03 14.94 8.35
CA ALA A 36 6.95 13.81 8.48
C ALA A 36 8.42 14.23 8.69
N SER A 37 8.83 15.40 8.19
CA SER A 37 10.20 15.91 8.33
C SER A 37 10.61 16.23 9.77
N HIS A 38 9.61 16.43 10.65
CA HIS A 38 9.82 16.68 12.08
C HIS A 38 9.90 15.39 12.91
N ILE A 39 9.65 14.23 12.29
CA ILE A 39 9.74 12.92 12.95
C ILE A 39 11.16 12.41 12.76
N SER A 40 11.98 12.54 13.81
CA SER A 40 13.33 11.96 13.89
C SER A 40 13.40 10.97 15.05
N PRO A 41 13.98 9.77 14.86
CA PRO A 41 14.60 9.28 13.61
C PRO A 41 13.56 8.98 12.53
N ASP A 42 14.01 8.92 11.27
CA ASP A 42 13.26 8.27 10.18
C ASP A 42 12.67 6.97 10.73
N TYR A 43 11.37 6.79 10.57
CA TYR A 43 10.58 5.70 11.17
C TYR A 43 11.39 4.39 11.22
N PRO A 44 11.85 3.92 12.40
CA PRO A 44 12.78 2.79 12.47
C PRO A 44 12.08 1.58 11.85
N LEU A 45 12.72 0.88 10.92
CA LEU A 45 12.09 -0.23 10.21
C LEU A 45 11.70 -1.37 11.17
N GLU A 46 12.35 -1.44 12.32
CA GLU A 46 12.06 -2.33 13.45
C GLU A 46 10.68 -2.06 14.07
N THR A 47 10.09 -0.89 13.81
CA THR A 47 8.75 -0.52 14.29
C THR A 47 7.63 -0.99 13.36
N LEU A 48 7.92 -1.38 12.10
CA LEU A 48 6.91 -1.88 11.16
C LEU A 48 6.14 -3.10 11.73
N PRO A 49 6.79 -4.11 12.35
CA PRO A 49 6.06 -5.19 13.02
C PRO A 49 5.20 -4.72 14.20
N LEU A 50 5.54 -3.60 14.85
CA LEU A 50 4.76 -3.04 15.96
C LEU A 50 3.43 -2.47 15.48
N LEU A 51 3.35 -1.93 14.26
CA LEU A 51 2.08 -1.49 13.66
C LEU A 51 1.09 -2.66 13.55
N GLY A 52 1.57 -3.84 13.16
CA GLY A 52 0.74 -5.05 13.14
C GLY A 52 0.22 -5.43 14.52
N LYS A 53 1.05 -5.33 15.56
CA LYS A 53 0.62 -5.54 16.96
C LYS A 53 -0.38 -4.47 17.40
N LEU A 54 -0.15 -3.21 17.05
CA LEU A 54 -1.05 -2.09 17.35
C LEU A 54 -2.45 -2.32 16.78
N ALA A 55 -2.54 -2.83 15.55
CA ALA A 55 -3.82 -3.17 14.92
C ALA A 55 -4.58 -4.30 15.63
N LEU A 56 -3.90 -5.13 16.42
CA LEU A 56 -4.55 -6.19 17.21
C LEU A 56 -5.03 -5.69 18.58
N ILE A 57 -4.29 -4.78 19.21
CA ILE A 57 -4.55 -4.34 20.60
C ILE A 57 -5.38 -3.06 20.67
N ASN A 58 -5.29 -2.18 19.67
CA ASN A 58 -5.99 -0.90 19.66
C ASN A 58 -7.26 -1.01 18.80
N PRO A 59 -8.47 -0.91 19.40
CA PRO A 59 -9.72 -1.11 18.69
C PRO A 59 -9.99 -0.02 17.65
N ASP A 60 -9.62 1.23 17.92
CA ASP A 60 -9.82 2.36 17.01
C ASP A 60 -8.94 2.23 15.77
N PHE A 61 -7.67 1.85 15.98
CA PHE A 61 -6.74 1.62 14.89
C PHE A 61 -7.16 0.42 14.04
N ASN A 62 -7.63 -0.66 14.66
CA ASN A 62 -8.21 -1.81 13.94
C ASN A 62 -9.44 -1.40 13.13
N GLN A 63 -10.34 -0.60 13.71
CA GLN A 63 -11.53 -0.11 13.02
C GLN A 63 -11.16 0.78 11.83
N SER A 64 -10.19 1.67 12.00
CA SER A 64 -9.65 2.49 10.93
C SER A 64 -9.09 1.62 9.79
N LEU A 65 -8.24 0.64 10.10
CA LEU A 65 -7.66 -0.27 9.12
C LEU A 65 -8.73 -1.07 8.36
N LYS A 66 -9.77 -1.54 9.05
CA LYS A 66 -10.91 -2.24 8.41
C LYS A 66 -11.64 -1.31 7.44
N ARG A 67 -11.97 -0.09 7.86
CA ARG A 67 -12.64 0.91 7.02
C ARG A 67 -11.80 1.25 5.80
N THR A 68 -10.51 1.51 5.98
CA THR A 68 -9.58 1.78 4.87
C THR A 68 -9.55 0.60 3.90
N THR A 69 -9.42 -0.64 4.39
CA THR A 69 -9.40 -1.83 3.52
C THR A 69 -10.71 -1.98 2.74
N SER A 70 -11.86 -1.76 3.38
CA SER A 70 -13.17 -1.81 2.72
C SER A 70 -13.39 -0.69 1.70
N LEU A 71 -12.86 0.51 1.96
CA LEU A 71 -12.93 1.63 1.01
C LEU A 71 -11.97 1.44 -0.17
N MET A 72 -10.86 0.73 0.02
CA MET A 72 -9.93 0.38 -1.05
C MET A 72 -10.49 -0.74 -1.94
N ASN A 73 -11.25 -1.68 -1.38
CA ASN A 73 -11.84 -2.80 -2.11
C ASN A 73 -13.35 -2.65 -2.27
N THR A 74 -13.78 -1.86 -3.26
CA THR A 74 -15.21 -1.66 -3.61
C THR A 74 -15.69 -2.60 -4.71
N GLY A 75 -14.88 -3.57 -5.13
CA GLY A 75 -15.03 -4.29 -6.40
C GLY A 75 -14.12 -3.70 -7.49
N PHE A 76 -13.69 -4.54 -8.42
CA PHE A 76 -12.81 -4.16 -9.53
C PHE A 76 -13.56 -4.30 -10.84
N GLU A 77 -13.38 -3.31 -11.72
CA GLU A 77 -13.70 -3.41 -13.13
C GLU A 77 -12.37 -3.29 -13.89
N TRP A 78 -12.11 -4.23 -14.78
CA TRP A 78 -10.86 -4.28 -15.55
C TRP A 78 -11.11 -3.79 -16.97
N GLU A 79 -10.32 -2.81 -17.40
CA GLU A 79 -10.27 -2.35 -18.79
C GLU A 79 -8.91 -2.75 -19.37
N ILE A 80 -8.92 -3.61 -20.40
CA ILE A 80 -7.70 -4.08 -21.06
C ILE A 80 -7.61 -3.41 -22.43
N GLU A 81 -6.62 -2.53 -22.58
CA GLU A 81 -6.37 -1.80 -23.82
C GLU A 81 -5.34 -2.51 -24.71
N GLY A 82 -5.36 -2.20 -26.02
CA GLY A 82 -4.32 -2.65 -26.96
C GLY A 82 -4.47 -4.07 -27.49
N VAL A 83 -5.57 -4.75 -27.17
CA VAL A 83 -5.89 -6.11 -27.66
C VAL A 83 -7.29 -6.15 -28.28
N THR A 84 -7.64 -7.26 -28.94
CA THR A 84 -9.01 -7.45 -29.45
C THR A 84 -9.98 -7.67 -28.29
N GLN A 85 -11.26 -7.30 -28.45
CA GLN A 85 -12.27 -7.51 -27.40
C GLN A 85 -12.30 -8.96 -26.91
N LYS A 86 -12.25 -9.93 -27.83
CA LYS A 86 -12.21 -11.36 -27.50
C LYS A 86 -11.01 -11.73 -26.60
N THR A 87 -9.86 -11.11 -26.83
CA THR A 87 -8.66 -11.32 -26.01
C THR A 87 -8.82 -10.66 -24.65
N ALA A 88 -9.34 -9.44 -24.60
CA ALA A 88 -9.64 -8.75 -23.35
C ALA A 88 -10.60 -9.57 -22.48
N ASP A 89 -11.69 -10.07 -23.05
CA ASP A 89 -12.68 -10.89 -22.35
C ASP A 89 -12.05 -12.17 -21.77
N ALA A 90 -11.16 -12.82 -22.53
CA ALA A 90 -10.45 -14.01 -22.06
C ALA A 90 -9.48 -13.70 -20.91
N MET A 91 -8.77 -12.57 -20.97
CA MET A 91 -7.86 -12.15 -19.90
C MET A 91 -8.61 -11.76 -18.62
N ILE A 92 -9.76 -11.07 -18.77
CA ILE A 92 -10.60 -10.71 -17.63
C ILE A 92 -11.14 -11.97 -16.96
N LEU A 93 -11.60 -12.96 -17.74
CA LEU A 93 -12.05 -14.24 -17.20
C LEU A 93 -10.94 -14.95 -16.43
N GLU A 94 -9.71 -14.97 -16.95
CA GLU A 94 -8.56 -15.56 -16.26
C GLU A 94 -8.23 -14.84 -14.94
N ILE A 95 -8.29 -13.51 -14.91
CA ILE A 95 -8.11 -12.71 -13.70
C ILE A 95 -9.20 -13.03 -12.66
N GLU A 96 -10.45 -13.12 -13.08
CA GLU A 96 -11.59 -13.45 -12.22
C GLU A 96 -11.47 -14.86 -11.64
N GLU A 97 -11.20 -15.86 -12.47
CA GLU A 97 -10.96 -17.25 -12.03
C GLU A 97 -9.79 -17.34 -11.05
N TRP A 98 -8.72 -16.59 -11.30
CA TRP A 98 -7.58 -16.54 -10.39
C TRP A 98 -7.92 -15.89 -9.04
N LEU A 99 -8.71 -14.81 -9.03
CA LEU A 99 -9.17 -14.17 -7.80
C LEU A 99 -10.12 -15.06 -6.99
N ASP A 100 -10.96 -15.84 -7.66
CA ASP A 100 -11.90 -16.79 -7.05
C ASP A 100 -11.18 -17.98 -6.41
N THR A 101 -10.10 -18.47 -7.04
CA THR A 101 -9.24 -19.52 -6.47
C THR A 101 -8.40 -19.01 -5.29
N HIS A 102 -8.21 -17.69 -5.17
CA HIS A 102 -7.42 -17.04 -4.12
C HIS A 102 -8.25 -16.08 -3.24
N PRO A 103 -9.30 -16.58 -2.55
CA PRO A 103 -10.26 -15.71 -1.88
C PRO A 103 -9.60 -14.84 -0.82
N GLY A 104 -9.87 -13.53 -0.91
CA GLY A 104 -9.38 -12.53 0.03
C GLY A 104 -7.92 -12.13 -0.16
N ILE A 105 -7.21 -12.58 -1.20
CA ILE A 105 -5.84 -12.14 -1.50
C ILE A 105 -5.76 -10.63 -1.67
N THR A 106 -6.72 -10.03 -2.38
CA THR A 106 -6.80 -8.58 -2.56
C THR A 106 -6.91 -7.84 -1.23
N ASN A 107 -7.78 -8.29 -0.32
CA ASN A 107 -7.89 -7.71 1.01
C ASN A 107 -6.61 -7.85 1.83
N LYS A 108 -5.90 -8.99 1.71
CA LYS A 108 -4.61 -9.18 2.38
C LYS A 108 -3.55 -8.20 1.87
N LEU A 109 -3.46 -8.01 0.55
CA LEU A 109 -2.54 -7.08 -0.10
C LEU A 109 -2.86 -5.62 0.25
N MET A 110 -4.12 -5.21 0.15
CA MET A 110 -4.57 -3.87 0.52
C MET A 110 -4.35 -3.57 2.00
N LYS A 111 -4.65 -4.53 2.88
CA LYS A 111 -4.38 -4.42 4.31
C LYS A 111 -2.88 -4.27 4.59
N GLN A 112 -2.02 -4.99 3.86
CA GLN A 112 -0.57 -4.86 3.98
C GLN A 112 -0.13 -3.43 3.63
N THR A 113 -0.61 -2.89 2.51
CA THR A 113 -0.33 -1.51 2.09
C THR A 113 -0.85 -0.48 3.09
N ALA A 114 -2.10 -0.62 3.55
CA ALA A 114 -2.71 0.31 4.49
C ALA A 114 -2.02 0.30 5.87
N LEU A 115 -1.48 -0.85 6.28
CA LEU A 115 -0.83 -1.02 7.59
C LEU A 115 0.66 -0.66 7.57
N LEU A 116 1.38 -1.02 6.51
CA LEU A 116 2.84 -0.97 6.45
C LEU A 116 3.37 0.04 5.43
N GLY A 117 2.48 0.67 4.65
CA GLY A 117 2.84 1.64 3.62
C GLY A 117 3.47 1.04 2.36
N ALA A 118 3.60 -0.29 2.28
CA ALA A 118 4.19 -0.98 1.15
C ALA A 118 3.56 -2.37 0.95
N LEU A 119 3.70 -2.87 -0.28
CA LEU A 119 3.27 -4.20 -0.69
C LEU A 119 4.50 -5.06 -0.98
N SER A 120 4.51 -6.27 -0.45
CA SER A 120 5.52 -7.28 -0.67
C SER A 120 4.85 -8.64 -0.78
N ALA A 121 4.96 -9.19 -1.98
CA ALA A 121 4.32 -10.42 -2.39
C ALA A 121 5.13 -11.04 -3.53
N GLU A 122 5.17 -12.36 -3.59
CA GLU A 122 5.86 -13.12 -4.63
C GLU A 122 4.87 -14.13 -5.25
N PRO A 123 4.65 -14.09 -6.57
CA PRO A 123 3.87 -15.10 -7.25
C PRO A 123 4.64 -16.42 -7.29
N VAL A 124 3.98 -17.50 -6.91
CA VAL A 124 4.54 -18.86 -6.90
C VAL A 124 3.88 -19.63 -8.04
N PRO A 125 4.62 -19.97 -9.12
CA PRO A 125 4.07 -20.78 -10.19
C PRO A 125 3.91 -22.23 -9.75
N SER A 126 2.99 -22.94 -10.39
CA SER A 126 2.89 -24.40 -10.27
C SER A 126 4.18 -25.07 -10.78
N MET A 127 4.44 -26.30 -10.33
CA MET A 127 5.65 -27.06 -10.72
C MET A 127 5.77 -27.30 -12.23
N ASP A 128 4.66 -27.32 -12.95
CA ASP A 128 4.61 -27.47 -14.41
C ASP A 128 4.53 -26.13 -15.15
N PHE A 129 4.57 -25.00 -14.42
CA PHE A 129 4.46 -23.63 -14.93
C PHE A 129 3.19 -23.36 -15.75
N SER A 130 2.13 -24.15 -15.54
CA SER A 130 0.85 -23.97 -16.21
C SER A 130 0.01 -22.85 -15.58
N GLU A 131 0.19 -22.59 -14.28
CA GLU A 131 -0.61 -21.62 -13.54
C GLU A 131 0.18 -20.95 -12.41
N LEU A 132 -0.41 -19.91 -11.83
CA LEU A 132 0.05 -19.32 -10.57
C LEU A 132 -0.66 -20.02 -9.40
N GLU A 133 0.05 -20.94 -8.75
CA GLU A 133 -0.48 -21.75 -7.65
C GLU A 133 -0.81 -20.92 -6.41
N THR A 134 0.03 -19.92 -6.08
CA THR A 134 -0.27 -19.02 -4.97
C THR A 134 0.48 -17.69 -5.02
N ILE A 135 0.17 -16.79 -4.09
CA ILE A 135 0.98 -15.61 -3.79
C ILE A 135 1.50 -15.73 -2.36
N GLN A 136 2.82 -15.82 -2.24
CA GLN A 136 3.50 -15.77 -0.96
C GLN A 136 3.64 -14.32 -0.50
N LEU A 137 3.00 -13.97 0.61
CA LEU A 137 3.20 -12.66 1.24
C LEU A 137 4.54 -12.66 1.98
N ILE A 138 5.41 -11.73 1.64
CA ILE A 138 6.70 -11.55 2.31
C ILE A 138 6.57 -10.39 3.30
N PRO A 139 7.08 -10.51 4.53
CA PRO A 139 7.03 -9.40 5.47
C PRO A 139 7.76 -8.16 4.92
N VAL A 140 7.07 -7.03 4.80
CA VAL A 140 7.65 -5.75 4.34
C VAL A 140 8.91 -5.38 5.13
N SER A 141 8.91 -5.65 6.43
CA SER A 141 10.05 -5.39 7.31
C SER A 141 11.31 -6.17 6.93
N ARG A 142 11.22 -7.19 6.08
CA ARG A 142 12.36 -7.97 5.57
C ARG A 142 12.87 -7.44 4.22
N ILE A 143 12.12 -6.61 3.49
CA ILE A 143 12.57 -6.12 2.18
C ILE A 143 13.45 -4.87 2.32
N ARG A 144 14.58 -4.84 1.64
CA ARG A 144 15.54 -3.74 1.60
C ARG A 144 15.94 -3.42 0.17
N PHE A 145 15.87 -2.15 -0.20
CA PHE A 145 16.41 -1.67 -1.46
C PHE A 145 17.82 -1.12 -1.22
N LYS A 146 18.81 -1.68 -1.90
CA LYS A 146 20.19 -1.19 -1.85
C LYS A 146 20.59 -0.57 -3.18
N LYS A 147 21.34 0.52 -3.11
CA LYS A 147 21.93 1.15 -4.28
C LYS A 147 23.07 0.27 -4.80
N GLU A 148 22.90 -0.29 -5.98
CA GLU A 148 23.92 -1.05 -6.71
C GLU A 148 24.54 -0.21 -7.81
N LYS A 149 25.85 -0.40 -8.02
CA LYS A 149 26.56 0.11 -9.18
C LYS A 149 26.48 -0.93 -10.29
N VAL A 150 25.96 -0.52 -11.45
CA VAL A 150 25.92 -1.34 -12.67
C VAL A 150 26.87 -0.72 -13.67
N GLU A 151 27.90 -1.47 -14.05
CA GLU A 151 28.83 -1.08 -15.11
C GLU A 151 28.35 -1.65 -16.44
N GLY A 152 28.02 -0.76 -17.37
CA GLY A 152 27.68 -1.13 -18.74
C GLY A 152 28.91 -1.62 -19.51
N LYS A 153 28.68 -2.39 -20.59
CA LYS A 153 29.75 -2.91 -21.46
C LYS A 153 30.66 -1.82 -22.06
N ASN A 154 30.19 -0.57 -22.08
CA ASN A 154 30.91 0.60 -22.59
C ASN A 154 31.62 1.42 -21.49
N GLY A 155 31.68 0.92 -20.25
CA GLY A 155 32.24 1.64 -19.10
C GLY A 155 31.29 2.67 -18.46
N GLU A 156 30.05 2.78 -18.95
CA GLU A 156 29.04 3.68 -18.38
C GLU A 156 28.57 3.16 -17.02
N VAL A 157 28.69 3.98 -15.97
CA VAL A 157 28.25 3.63 -14.61
C VAL A 157 26.83 4.13 -14.40
N ARG A 158 25.90 3.20 -14.15
CA ARG A 158 24.55 3.51 -13.72
C ARG A 158 24.32 3.01 -12.31
N TYR A 159 23.49 3.71 -11.55
CA TYR A 159 23.06 3.24 -10.23
C TYR A 159 21.61 2.78 -10.31
N ARG A 160 21.32 1.61 -9.75
CA ARG A 160 19.95 1.12 -9.59
C ARG A 160 19.69 0.75 -8.13
N PHE A 161 18.45 0.80 -7.70
CA PHE A 161 18.06 0.16 -6.45
C PHE A 161 17.71 -1.30 -6.72
N ALA A 162 18.39 -2.23 -6.07
CA ALA A 162 18.08 -3.64 -6.14
C ALA A 162 17.41 -4.10 -4.84
N PRO A 163 16.34 -4.91 -4.92
CA PRO A 163 15.65 -5.44 -3.75
C PRO A 163 16.38 -6.66 -3.18
N PHE A 164 16.39 -6.74 -1.85
CA PHE A 164 16.92 -7.85 -1.07
C PHE A 164 15.96 -8.21 0.05
N GLN A 165 15.89 -9.48 0.39
CA GLN A 165 15.25 -9.95 1.61
C GLN A 165 16.30 -10.18 2.70
N LEU A 166 16.10 -9.57 3.87
CA LEU A 166 16.86 -9.83 5.09
C LEU A 166 16.37 -11.14 5.72
N LEU A 167 17.28 -12.09 5.85
CA LEU A 167 17.05 -13.37 6.51
C LEU A 167 17.35 -13.28 8.00
N ASP A 168 16.84 -14.24 8.78
CA ASP A 168 16.96 -14.21 10.24
C ASP A 168 18.41 -14.33 10.74
N ASN A 169 19.31 -14.88 9.92
CA ASN A 169 20.75 -14.93 10.16
C ASN A 169 21.49 -13.63 9.78
N GLY A 170 20.78 -12.58 9.38
CA GLY A 170 21.33 -11.29 8.96
C GLY A 170 21.88 -11.27 7.53
N SER A 171 21.84 -12.39 6.82
CA SER A 171 22.23 -12.44 5.40
C SER A 171 21.16 -11.82 4.50
N LEU A 172 21.57 -11.42 3.30
CA LEU A 172 20.70 -10.78 2.32
C LEU A 172 20.53 -11.69 1.12
N LEU A 173 19.30 -12.08 0.86
CA LEU A 173 18.90 -12.80 -0.34
C LEU A 173 18.51 -11.79 -1.42
N PRO A 174 19.21 -11.70 -2.57
CA PRO A 174 18.78 -10.86 -3.67
C PRO A 174 17.44 -11.33 -4.22
N LEU A 175 16.51 -10.39 -4.40
CA LEU A 175 15.21 -10.66 -5.03
C LEU A 175 15.33 -10.29 -6.52
N SER A 176 16.03 -11.11 -7.29
CA SER A 176 16.27 -10.86 -8.73
C SER A 176 15.27 -11.53 -9.64
N TYR A 177 14.87 -10.85 -10.71
CA TYR A 177 13.98 -11.27 -11.81
C TYR A 177 14.53 -12.37 -12.75
N ASN A 178 15.45 -13.22 -12.29
CA ASN A 178 15.98 -14.29 -13.14
C ASN A 178 15.12 -15.55 -12.98
N PHE A 179 13.87 -15.48 -13.46
CA PHE A 179 13.18 -16.69 -13.89
C PHE A 179 13.87 -17.12 -15.19
N VAL A 180 14.64 -18.20 -15.11
CA VAL A 180 15.27 -18.87 -16.27
C VAL A 180 14.23 -19.71 -16.97
#